data_AF-A3IZE1-F1
#
_entry.id   AF-A3IZE1-F1
#
_cell.length_a   1.000
_cell.length_b   1.000
_cell.length_c   1.000
_cell.angle_alpha   90.00
_cell.angle_beta   90.00
_cell.angle_gamma   90.00
#
_symmetry.space_group_name_H-M   'P 1'
#
loop_
_entity.id
_entity.type
_entity.pdbx_description
1 polymer ?
#
loop_
_entity_poly.entity_id
_entity_poly.type
_entity_poly.pdbx_seq_one_letter_code
_entity_poly.pdbx_strand_id
1 'polypeptide(L)'
;MEATITEIKDYIKSNSEIKSYIDLALKDVTPDMKEEVFRFLVVSKVKPDDPLFKLMLACHYFNLVTLNAPNEIEKAFEVGTVNLLSLLAKQTDELKSASVKQIEANISRSVNRLLEKQSLPTPKRRWLKRIAFGCGGLLLFGLGAISAYHYAQMQYQSTLEIENRQLLTWAKSKEGRFAFNLIQWNPGLLDGSCSKSVARLGIGWAEAVTKDGQLVGDRRATTGYCVTWRIPPEQRKFQ
;
A
#
# COMPACT_ATOMS: atom_id res chain seq x y z
N MET A 1 -53.37 -32.97 10.74
CA MET A 1 -52.66 -34.10 10.13
C MET A 1 -51.32 -34.21 10.81
N GLU A 2 -51.10 -35.27 11.58
CA GLU A 2 -49.77 -35.62 12.08
C GLU A 2 -49.02 -36.23 10.91
N ALA A 3 -48.05 -35.49 10.36
CA ALA A 3 -47.23 -35.99 9.26
C ALA A 3 -46.24 -37.03 9.81
N THR A 4 -46.22 -38.22 9.24
CA THR A 4 -45.30 -39.30 9.65
C THR A 4 -43.91 -39.05 9.04
N ILE A 5 -42.83 -39.52 9.67
CA ILE A 5 -41.45 -39.38 9.12
C ILE A 5 -41.38 -39.88 7.67
N THR A 6 -42.09 -40.96 7.35
CA THR A 6 -42.18 -41.53 6.01
C THR A 6 -42.78 -40.55 5.00
N GLU A 7 -43.86 -39.85 5.38
CA GLU A 7 -44.54 -38.89 4.51
C GLU A 7 -43.68 -37.66 4.25
N ILE A 8 -42.93 -37.19 5.26
CA ILE A 8 -41.96 -36.10 5.09
C ILE A 8 -40.82 -36.52 4.15
N LYS A 9 -40.29 -37.74 4.31
CA LYS A 9 -39.24 -38.27 3.43
C LYS A 9 -39.73 -38.41 1.98
N ASP A 10 -40.97 -38.84 1.79
CA ASP A 10 -41.54 -39.00 0.46
C ASP A 10 -41.88 -37.64 -0.18
N TYR A 11 -42.33 -36.66 0.60
CA TYR A 11 -42.47 -35.26 0.16
C TYR A 11 -41.13 -34.68 -0.30
N ILE A 12 -40.07 -34.87 0.47
CA ILE A 12 -38.71 -34.40 0.10
C ILE A 12 -38.22 -35.11 -1.17
N LYS A 13 -38.44 -36.42 -1.32
CA LYS A 13 -38.08 -37.15 -2.55
C LYS A 13 -38.83 -36.63 -3.78
N SER A 14 -40.09 -36.21 -3.61
CA SER A 14 -40.91 -35.66 -4.69
C SER A 14 -40.52 -34.24 -5.10
N ASN A 15 -39.80 -33.50 -4.24
CA ASN A 15 -39.35 -32.13 -4.49
C ASN A 15 -37.82 -32.06 -4.63
N SER A 16 -37.33 -32.02 -5.88
CA SER A 16 -35.91 -32.07 -6.20
C SER A 16 -35.09 -30.90 -5.61
N GLU A 17 -35.68 -29.72 -5.49
CA GLU A 17 -34.99 -28.52 -4.98
C GLU A 17 -34.77 -28.63 -3.47
N ILE A 18 -35.81 -29.02 -2.73
CA ILE A 18 -35.73 -29.22 -1.27
C ILE A 18 -34.75 -30.36 -0.95
N LYS A 19 -34.80 -31.44 -1.74
CA LYS A 19 -33.85 -32.56 -1.60
C LYS A 19 -32.40 -32.11 -1.78
N SER A 20 -32.11 -31.36 -2.85
CA SER A 20 -30.75 -30.86 -3.10
C SER A 20 -30.24 -29.97 -1.97
N TYR A 21 -31.12 -29.15 -1.38
CA TYR A 21 -30.76 -28.25 -0.29
C TYR A 21 -30.45 -29.02 1.01
N ILE A 22 -31.30 -29.99 1.36
CA ILE A 22 -31.11 -30.83 2.55
C ILE A 22 -29.87 -31.71 2.39
N ASP A 23 -29.65 -32.29 1.21
CA ASP A 23 -28.48 -33.13 0.92
C ASP A 23 -27.17 -32.33 1.01
N LEU A 24 -27.18 -31.06 0.59
CA LEU A 24 -26.03 -30.15 0.72
C LEU A 24 -25.77 -29.77 2.19
N ALA A 25 -26.83 -29.38 2.92
CA ALA A 25 -26.72 -28.94 4.31
C ALA A 25 -26.35 -30.08 5.27
N LEU A 26 -26.72 -31.32 4.95
CA LEU A 26 -26.47 -32.52 5.78
C LEU A 26 -25.45 -33.48 5.15
N LYS A 27 -24.62 -33.02 4.21
CA LYS A 27 -23.67 -33.87 3.47
C LYS A 27 -22.76 -34.68 4.41
N ASP A 28 -22.23 -34.02 5.44
CA ASP A 28 -21.22 -34.57 6.35
C ASP A 28 -21.81 -35.02 7.71
N VAL A 29 -23.14 -35.14 7.80
CA VAL A 29 -23.87 -35.55 9.01
C VAL A 29 -24.12 -37.06 9.02
N THR A 30 -23.99 -37.70 10.19
CA THR A 30 -24.25 -39.14 10.34
C THR A 30 -25.73 -39.49 10.08
N PRO A 31 -26.05 -40.69 9.58
CA PRO A 31 -27.42 -41.09 9.26
C PRO A 31 -28.38 -40.99 10.47
N ASP A 32 -27.88 -41.29 11.68
CA ASP A 32 -28.67 -41.21 12.92
C ASP A 32 -29.10 -39.77 13.25
N MET A 33 -28.19 -38.80 13.07
CA MET A 33 -28.49 -37.38 13.29
C MET A 33 -29.43 -36.81 12.21
N LYS A 34 -29.34 -37.30 10.96
CA LYS A 34 -30.32 -36.94 9.92
C LYS A 34 -31.73 -37.37 10.31
N GLU A 35 -31.87 -38.55 10.92
CA GLU A 35 -33.14 -39.05 11.40
C GLU A 35 -33.70 -38.24 12.58
N GLU A 36 -32.83 -37.76 13.46
CA GLU A 36 -33.20 -36.86 14.56
C GLU A 36 -33.72 -35.50 14.05
N VAL A 37 -33.09 -34.93 13.03
CA VAL A 37 -33.57 -33.71 12.36
C VAL A 37 -34.96 -33.94 11.74
N PHE A 38 -35.18 -35.07 11.07
CA PHE A 38 -36.51 -35.39 10.51
C PHE A 38 -37.55 -35.64 11.61
N ARG A 39 -37.17 -36.26 12.74
CA ARG A 39 -38.05 -36.43 13.89
C ARG A 39 -38.42 -35.09 14.51
N PHE A 40 -37.47 -34.16 14.61
CA PHE A 40 -37.73 -32.80 15.08
C PHE A 40 -38.75 -32.08 14.20
N LEU A 41 -38.69 -32.24 12.87
CA LEU A 41 -39.69 -31.65 11.95
C LEU A 41 -41.10 -32.18 12.18
N VAL A 42 -41.22 -33.50 12.41
CA VAL A 42 -42.50 -34.14 12.74
C VAL A 42 -43.06 -33.58 14.06
N VAL A 43 -42.23 -33.51 15.10
CA VAL A 43 -42.66 -33.03 16.44
C VAL A 43 -43.01 -31.54 16.42
N SER A 44 -42.21 -30.73 15.73
CA SER A 44 -42.40 -29.28 15.61
C SER A 44 -43.48 -28.87 14.61
N LYS A 45 -44.00 -29.82 13.81
CA LYS A 45 -44.98 -29.60 12.74
C LYS A 45 -44.53 -28.58 11.69
N VAL A 46 -43.22 -28.42 11.52
CA VAL A 46 -42.64 -27.51 10.54
C VAL A 46 -42.55 -28.22 9.19
N LYS A 47 -43.00 -27.55 8.12
CA LYS A 47 -42.94 -28.10 6.77
C LYS A 47 -41.52 -27.99 6.20
N PRO A 48 -41.05 -28.94 5.38
CA PRO A 48 -39.74 -28.85 4.74
C PRO A 48 -39.59 -27.68 3.76
N ASP A 49 -40.69 -27.12 3.25
CA ASP A 49 -40.65 -25.94 2.39
C ASP A 49 -40.72 -24.61 3.16
N ASP A 50 -40.89 -24.68 4.48
CA ASP A 50 -40.97 -23.50 5.34
C ASP A 50 -39.62 -22.74 5.34
N PRO A 51 -39.61 -21.42 5.10
CA PRO A 51 -38.39 -20.61 5.18
C PRO A 51 -37.67 -20.70 6.53
N LEU A 52 -38.40 -20.94 7.63
CA LEU A 52 -37.81 -21.13 8.95
C LEU A 52 -36.95 -22.40 9.00
N PHE A 53 -37.39 -23.48 8.34
CA PHE A 53 -36.62 -24.71 8.26
C PHE A 53 -35.36 -24.54 7.41
N LYS A 54 -35.46 -23.82 6.28
CA LYS A 54 -34.30 -23.47 5.45
C LYS A 54 -33.28 -22.65 6.26
N LEU A 55 -33.73 -21.68 7.03
CA LEU A 55 -32.86 -20.88 7.91
C LEU A 55 -32.17 -21.75 8.97
N MET A 56 -32.90 -22.66 9.63
CA MET A 56 -32.33 -23.59 10.62
C MET A 56 -31.25 -24.51 10.03
N LEU A 57 -31.50 -25.07 8.84
CA LEU A 57 -30.53 -25.87 8.10
C LEU A 57 -29.29 -25.07 7.71
N ALA A 58 -29.47 -23.83 7.25
CA ALA A 58 -28.36 -22.93 6.95
C ALA A 58 -27.51 -22.67 8.20
N CYS A 59 -28.14 -22.35 9.34
CA CYS A 59 -27.42 -22.13 10.60
C CYS A 59 -26.64 -23.37 11.07
N HIS A 60 -27.23 -24.55 10.93
CA HIS A 60 -26.56 -25.81 11.24
C HIS A 60 -25.36 -26.05 10.31
N TYR A 61 -25.53 -25.84 9.00
CA TYR A 61 -24.45 -25.94 8.02
C TYR A 61 -23.31 -24.97 8.34
N PHE A 62 -23.60 -23.71 8.67
CA PHE A 62 -22.58 -22.74 9.10
C PHE A 62 -21.84 -23.19 10.36
N ASN A 63 -22.54 -23.78 11.33
CA ASN A 63 -21.91 -24.31 12.54
C ASN A 63 -20.95 -25.47 12.20
N LEU A 64 -21.34 -26.39 11.31
CA LEU A 64 -20.49 -27.49 10.86
C LEU A 64 -19.24 -27.00 10.11
N VAL A 65 -19.41 -26.04 9.19
CA VAL A 65 -18.29 -25.44 8.45
C VAL A 65 -17.33 -24.73 9.40
N THR A 66 -17.85 -24.05 10.43
CA THR A 66 -17.03 -23.31 11.40
C THR A 66 -16.30 -24.25 12.36
N LEU A 67 -16.88 -25.40 12.71
CA LEU A 67 -16.21 -26.44 13.51
C LEU A 67 -15.05 -27.10 12.77
N ASN A 68 -15.10 -27.18 11.43
CA ASN A 68 -14.05 -27.77 10.60
C ASN A 68 -12.98 -26.77 10.12
N ALA A 69 -13.27 -25.46 10.17
CA ALA A 69 -12.35 -24.39 9.79
C ALA A 69 -10.95 -24.47 10.45
N PRO A 70 -10.78 -24.74 11.76
CA PRO A 70 -9.43 -24.78 12.35
C PRO A 70 -8.53 -25.87 11.74
N ASN A 71 -9.09 -27.03 11.40
CA ASN A 71 -8.32 -28.14 10.82
C ASN A 71 -7.87 -27.86 9.38
N GLU A 72 -8.69 -27.13 8.60
CA GLU A 72 -8.31 -26.73 7.24
C GLU A 72 -7.24 -25.62 7.26
N ILE A 73 -7.35 -24.68 8.20
CA ILE A 73 -6.35 -23.64 8.40
C ILE A 73 -5.01 -24.24 8.85
N GLU A 74 -5.04 -25.20 9.77
CA GLU A 74 -3.83 -25.89 10.25
C GLU A 74 -3.12 -26.63 9.11
N LYS A 75 -3.86 -27.38 8.27
CA LYS A 75 -3.29 -28.03 7.08
C LYS A 75 -2.73 -27.05 6.07
N ALA A 76 -3.42 -25.93 5.82
CA ALA A 76 -2.93 -24.90 4.92
C ALA A 76 -1.64 -24.26 5.47
N PHE A 77 -1.55 -24.06 6.78
CA PHE A 77 -0.36 -23.55 7.45
C PHE A 77 0.80 -24.55 7.38
N GLU A 78 0.56 -25.85 7.66
CA GLU A 78 1.58 -26.90 7.51
C GLU A 78 2.14 -26.96 6.08
N VAL A 79 1.27 -27.00 5.07
CA VAL A 79 1.70 -27.00 3.66
C VAL A 79 2.47 -25.72 3.32
N GLY A 80 2.02 -24.57 3.83
CA GLY A 80 2.71 -23.28 3.67
C GLY A 80 4.11 -23.28 4.28
N THR A 81 4.26 -23.81 5.51
CA THR A 81 5.56 -23.88 6.19
C THR A 81 6.54 -24.81 5.48
N VAL A 82 6.09 -25.98 5.01
CA VAL A 82 6.93 -26.92 4.23
C VAL A 82 7.43 -26.29 2.94
N ASN A 83 6.53 -25.61 2.20
CA ASN A 83 6.90 -24.92 0.97
C ASN A 83 7.89 -23.78 1.22
N LEU A 84 7.69 -22.99 2.27
CA LEU A 84 8.60 -21.91 2.63
C LEU A 84 9.98 -22.45 3.03
N LEU A 85 10.03 -23.48 3.88
CA LEU A 85 11.28 -24.09 4.32
C LEU A 85 12.05 -24.71 3.15
N SER A 86 11.37 -25.35 2.20
CA SER A 86 12.01 -25.91 1.01
C SER A 86 12.59 -24.84 0.08
N LEU A 87 11.92 -23.69 -0.07
CA LEU A 87 12.43 -22.55 -0.84
C LEU A 87 13.67 -21.94 -0.18
N LEU A 88 13.66 -21.79 1.15
CA LEU A 88 14.81 -21.30 1.90
C LEU A 88 16.00 -22.27 1.80
N ALA A 89 15.76 -23.58 1.94
CA ALA A 89 16.81 -24.59 1.80
C ALA A 89 17.45 -24.55 0.40
N LYS A 90 16.62 -24.47 -0.65
CA LYS A 90 17.09 -24.39 -2.04
C LYS A 90 17.96 -23.15 -2.30
N GLN A 91 17.52 -21.98 -1.84
CA GLN A 91 18.34 -20.76 -1.96
C GLN A 91 19.65 -20.86 -1.16
N THR A 92 19.62 -21.50 0.00
CA THR A 92 20.82 -21.64 0.84
C THR A 92 21.88 -22.52 0.17
N ASP A 93 21.48 -23.59 -0.51
CA ASP A 93 22.40 -24.48 -1.24
C ASP A 93 22.95 -23.83 -2.53
N GLU A 94 22.12 -23.05 -3.24
CA GLU A 94 22.58 -22.23 -4.38
C GLU A 94 23.60 -21.17 -3.93
N LEU A 95 23.37 -20.50 -2.80
CA LEU A 95 24.30 -19.50 -2.24
C LEU A 95 25.62 -20.12 -1.75
N LYS A 96 25.56 -21.28 -1.09
CA LYS A 96 26.77 -22.01 -0.66
C LYS A 96 27.60 -22.45 -1.87
N SER A 97 26.96 -23.04 -2.88
CA SER A 97 27.67 -23.50 -4.08
C SER A 97 28.24 -22.34 -4.91
N ALA A 98 27.53 -21.21 -5.01
CA ALA A 98 28.04 -20.00 -5.64
C ALA A 98 29.26 -19.42 -4.89
N SER A 99 29.22 -19.41 -3.56
CA SER A 99 30.32 -18.95 -2.72
C SER A 99 31.56 -19.84 -2.86
N VAL A 100 31.39 -21.16 -2.87
CA VAL A 100 32.50 -22.12 -3.06
C VAL A 100 33.15 -21.95 -4.43
N LYS A 101 32.37 -21.83 -5.51
CA LYS A 101 32.88 -21.57 -6.87
C LYS A 101 33.66 -20.25 -6.94
N GLN A 102 33.20 -19.22 -6.24
CA GLN A 102 33.88 -17.93 -6.18
C GLN A 102 35.21 -18.02 -5.41
N ILE A 103 35.26 -18.79 -4.33
CA ILE A 103 36.49 -19.06 -3.56
C ILE A 103 37.50 -19.83 -4.43
N GLU A 104 37.07 -20.89 -5.11
CA GLU A 104 37.92 -21.68 -6.01
C GLU A 104 38.50 -20.85 -7.17
N ALA A 105 37.68 -19.99 -7.77
CA ALA A 105 38.11 -19.05 -8.81
C ALA A 105 39.14 -18.04 -8.28
N ASN A 106 38.96 -17.54 -7.05
CA ASN A 106 39.88 -16.60 -6.42
C ASN A 106 41.21 -17.26 -6.03
N ILE A 107 41.19 -18.51 -5.59
CA ILE A 107 42.40 -19.30 -5.33
C ILE A 107 43.16 -19.51 -6.63
N SER A 108 42.49 -19.96 -7.69
CA SER A 108 43.09 -20.19 -9.01
C SER A 108 43.73 -18.93 -9.59
N ARG A 109 43.06 -17.78 -9.48
CA ARG A 109 43.64 -16.47 -9.85
C ARG A 109 44.85 -16.11 -9.00
N SER A 110 44.82 -16.40 -7.71
CA SER A 110 45.93 -16.08 -6.80
C SER A 110 47.16 -16.94 -7.11
N VAL A 111 46.97 -18.23 -7.39
CA VAL A 111 48.05 -19.14 -7.84
C VAL A 111 48.64 -18.65 -9.17
N ASN A 112 47.81 -18.33 -10.15
CA ASN A 112 48.29 -17.81 -11.44
C ASN A 112 49.07 -16.48 -11.29
N ARG A 113 48.65 -15.60 -10.38
CA ARG A 113 49.38 -14.35 -10.08
C ARG A 113 50.74 -14.58 -9.43
N LEU A 114 50.89 -15.64 -8.63
CA LEU A 114 52.17 -16.00 -8.02
C LEU A 114 53.14 -16.54 -9.07
N LEU A 115 52.64 -17.39 -9.98
CA LEU A 115 53.40 -17.88 -11.12
C LEU A 115 53.82 -16.74 -12.06
N GLU A 116 52.93 -15.76 -12.29
CA GLU A 116 53.21 -14.56 -13.09
C GLU A 116 54.22 -13.61 -12.42
N LYS A 117 54.21 -13.50 -11.09
CA LYS A 117 55.20 -12.68 -10.36
C LYS A 117 56.60 -13.30 -10.36
N GLN A 118 56.69 -14.62 -10.41
CA GLN A 118 57.97 -15.33 -10.48
C GLN A 118 58.66 -15.20 -11.85
N SER A 119 57.92 -14.78 -12.90
CA SER A 119 58.42 -14.74 -14.28
C SER A 119 58.78 -13.35 -14.83
N LEU A 120 58.68 -12.26 -14.05
CA LEU A 120 58.81 -10.90 -14.61
C LEU A 120 60.19 -10.22 -14.44
N PRO A 121 60.68 -9.47 -15.45
CA PRO A 121 62.08 -9.08 -15.61
C PRO A 121 62.41 -7.65 -15.11
N THR A 122 63.72 -7.46 -14.88
CA THR A 122 64.60 -6.30 -14.58
C THR A 122 64.08 -4.84 -14.40
N PRO A 123 64.79 -4.02 -13.59
CA PRO A 123 64.26 -2.83 -12.90
C PRO A 123 63.84 -1.63 -13.76
N LYS A 124 64.27 -1.50 -15.02
CA LYS A 124 63.86 -0.37 -15.90
C LYS A 124 62.35 -0.33 -16.19
N ARG A 125 61.68 -1.50 -16.22
CA ARG A 125 60.23 -1.61 -16.50
C ARG A 125 59.35 -1.17 -15.32
N ARG A 126 59.95 -1.01 -14.13
CA ARG A 126 59.25 -0.70 -12.87
C ARG A 126 58.92 0.79 -12.72
N TRP A 127 59.72 1.67 -13.32
CA TRP A 127 59.53 3.12 -13.22
C TRP A 127 58.40 3.64 -14.12
N LEU A 128 58.33 3.17 -15.38
CA LEU A 128 57.23 3.48 -16.30
C LEU A 128 55.85 3.02 -15.78
N LYS A 129 55.79 1.89 -15.07
CA LYS A 129 54.55 1.38 -14.46
C LYS A 129 54.05 2.23 -13.28
N ARG A 130 54.93 2.97 -12.59
CA ARG A 130 54.54 3.82 -11.45
C ARG A 130 53.82 5.10 -11.90
N ILE A 131 54.27 5.69 -13.01
CA ILE A 131 53.61 6.88 -13.60
C ILE A 131 52.23 6.50 -14.16
N ALA A 132 52.12 5.34 -14.83
CA ALA A 132 50.84 4.82 -15.32
C ALA A 132 49.83 4.51 -14.19
N PHE A 133 50.30 3.97 -13.06
CA PHE A 133 49.45 3.70 -11.89
C PHE A 133 48.97 4.98 -11.18
N GLY A 134 49.79 6.04 -11.15
CA GLY A 134 49.43 7.31 -10.53
C GLY A 134 48.28 8.02 -11.28
N CYS A 135 48.35 8.10 -12.60
CA CYS A 135 47.29 8.70 -13.41
C CYS A 135 46.05 7.80 -13.52
N GLY A 136 46.23 6.47 -13.62
CA GLY A 136 45.11 5.53 -13.66
C GLY A 136 44.31 5.47 -12.35
N GLY A 137 44.97 5.60 -11.20
CA GLY A 137 44.32 5.64 -9.89
C GLY A 137 43.42 6.86 -9.72
N LEU A 138 43.90 8.05 -10.11
CA LEU A 138 43.13 9.30 -10.01
C LEU A 138 41.87 9.29 -10.89
N LEU A 139 41.92 8.68 -12.08
CA LEU A 139 40.75 8.52 -12.95
C LEU A 139 39.70 7.56 -12.36
N LEU A 140 40.14 6.48 -11.71
CA LEU A 140 39.22 5.53 -11.08
C LEU A 140 38.56 6.10 -9.82
N PHE A 141 39.29 6.87 -9.00
CA PHE A 141 38.69 7.59 -7.87
C PHE A 141 37.76 8.71 -8.32
N GLY A 142 38.10 9.45 -9.38
CA GLY A 142 37.22 10.48 -9.96
C GLY A 142 35.91 9.90 -10.50
N LEU A 143 35.98 8.80 -11.27
CA LEU A 143 34.78 8.11 -11.78
C LEU A 143 33.97 7.43 -10.66
N GLY A 144 34.63 6.90 -9.64
CA GLY A 144 33.99 6.35 -8.45
C GLY A 144 33.22 7.42 -7.65
N ALA A 145 33.81 8.61 -7.46
CA ALA A 145 33.15 9.71 -6.78
C ALA A 145 31.95 10.26 -7.56
N ILE A 146 32.07 10.39 -8.89
CA ILE A 146 30.97 10.86 -9.76
C ILE A 146 29.82 9.84 -9.77
N SER A 147 30.12 8.54 -9.90
CA SER A 147 29.10 7.49 -9.87
C SER A 147 28.42 7.37 -8.50
N ALA A 148 29.18 7.47 -7.40
CA ALA A 148 28.61 7.51 -6.05
C ALA A 148 27.72 8.75 -5.82
N TYR A 149 28.13 9.92 -6.31
CA TYR A 149 27.33 11.14 -6.26
C TYR A 149 26.01 10.99 -7.04
N HIS A 150 26.07 10.46 -8.27
CA HIS A 150 24.89 10.20 -9.08
C HIS A 150 23.95 9.15 -8.46
N TYR A 151 24.51 8.09 -7.87
CA TYR A 151 23.75 7.04 -7.20
C TYR A 151 23.03 7.58 -5.95
N ALA A 152 23.74 8.35 -5.11
CA ALA A 152 23.14 9.01 -3.96
C ALA A 152 22.01 9.96 -4.37
N GLN A 153 22.21 10.76 -5.44
CA GLN A 153 21.20 11.69 -5.92
C GLN A 153 19.97 10.98 -6.50
N MET A 154 20.13 9.84 -7.19
CA MET A 154 19.00 9.02 -7.64
C MET A 154 18.22 8.44 -6.46
N GLN A 155 18.91 7.96 -5.42
CA GLN A 155 18.25 7.34 -4.28
C GLN A 155 17.43 8.34 -3.44
N TYR A 156 17.90 9.58 -3.30
CA TYR A 156 17.13 10.68 -2.70
C TYR A 156 15.86 11.04 -3.49
N GLN A 157 15.85 10.84 -4.81
CA GLN A 157 14.70 11.12 -5.66
C GLN A 157 13.69 9.96 -5.72
N SER A 158 14.12 8.72 -5.47
CA SER A 158 13.23 7.54 -5.51
C SER A 158 12.31 7.39 -4.30
N THR A 159 12.66 7.98 -3.16
CA THR A 159 11.82 8.00 -1.94
C THR A 159 10.69 9.04 -1.99
N LEU A 160 10.63 9.86 -3.03
CA LEU A 160 9.47 10.70 -3.34
C LEU A 160 8.58 9.93 -4.32
N GLU A 161 7.76 9.07 -3.72
CA GLU A 161 6.68 8.29 -4.32
C GLU A 161 5.90 9.07 -5.39
N ILE A 162 5.42 8.38 -6.42
CA ILE A 162 4.86 8.93 -7.66
C ILE A 162 3.76 9.99 -7.40
N GLU A 163 3.03 9.88 -6.29
CA GLU A 163 2.04 10.87 -5.82
C GLU A 163 2.66 12.26 -5.57
N ASN A 164 3.90 12.32 -5.10
CA ASN A 164 4.64 13.55 -4.87
C ASN A 164 5.19 14.20 -6.15
N ARG A 165 5.33 13.46 -7.28
CA ARG A 165 5.91 14.05 -8.51
C ARG A 165 4.98 15.08 -9.13
N GLN A 166 3.70 14.78 -9.22
CA GLN A 166 2.72 15.73 -9.79
C GLN A 166 2.57 16.95 -8.87
N LEU A 167 2.52 16.73 -7.55
CA LEU A 167 2.46 17.81 -6.56
C LEU A 167 3.72 18.69 -6.58
N LEU A 168 4.92 18.09 -6.65
CA LEU A 168 6.18 18.84 -6.78
C LEU A 168 6.27 19.61 -8.09
N THR A 169 5.80 19.01 -9.18
CA THR A 169 5.79 19.66 -10.50
C THR A 169 4.85 20.86 -10.49
N TRP A 170 3.66 20.70 -9.92
CA TRP A 170 2.71 21.81 -9.71
C TRP A 170 3.27 22.87 -8.76
N ALA A 171 3.83 22.49 -7.61
CA ALA A 171 4.40 23.43 -6.64
C ALA A 171 5.53 24.29 -7.25
N LYS A 172 6.29 23.70 -8.20
CA LYS A 172 7.34 24.41 -8.95
C LYS A 172 6.81 25.21 -10.14
N SER A 173 5.57 24.98 -10.59
CA SER A 173 4.95 25.68 -11.72
C SER A 173 4.71 27.15 -11.39
N LYS A 174 4.30 27.94 -12.39
CA LYS A 174 4.00 29.37 -12.19
C LYS A 174 2.81 29.54 -11.24
N GLU A 175 1.81 28.68 -11.37
CA GLU A 175 0.59 28.66 -10.57
C GLU A 175 0.89 28.24 -9.12
N GLY A 176 1.69 27.19 -8.90
CA GLY A 176 2.08 26.76 -7.57
C GLY A 176 2.94 27.79 -6.84
N ARG A 177 3.90 28.41 -7.54
CA ARG A 177 4.70 29.52 -7.00
C ARG A 177 3.83 30.73 -6.66
N PHE A 178 2.85 31.04 -7.52
CA PHE A 178 1.91 32.12 -7.24
C PHE A 178 1.06 31.83 -6.01
N ALA A 179 0.51 30.61 -5.88
CA ALA A 179 -0.26 30.19 -4.71
C ALA A 179 0.58 30.27 -3.42
N PHE A 180 1.83 29.81 -3.47
CA PHE A 180 2.76 29.92 -2.34
C PHE A 180 3.02 31.38 -1.96
N ASN A 181 3.37 32.21 -2.95
CA ASN A 181 3.62 33.63 -2.74
C ASN A 181 2.37 34.36 -2.21
N LEU A 182 1.17 33.98 -2.68
CA LEU A 182 -0.10 34.53 -2.22
C LEU A 182 -0.32 34.28 -0.73
N ILE A 183 -0.05 33.06 -0.25
CA ILE A 183 -0.11 32.73 1.18
C ILE A 183 0.97 33.52 1.95
N GLN A 184 2.18 33.59 1.42
CA GLN A 184 3.30 34.29 2.06
C GLN A 184 3.05 35.80 2.20
N TRP A 185 2.42 36.44 1.20
CA TRP A 185 2.06 37.86 1.27
C TRP A 185 0.90 38.12 2.24
N ASN A 186 0.13 37.09 2.56
CA ASN A 186 -1.10 37.17 3.34
C ASN A 186 -1.12 36.10 4.46
N PRO A 187 -0.14 36.12 5.39
CA PRO A 187 -0.08 35.13 6.48
C PRO A 187 -1.33 35.17 7.36
N GLY A 188 -2.00 36.33 7.41
CA GLY A 188 -3.24 36.57 8.14
C GLY A 188 -4.46 35.77 7.65
N LEU A 189 -4.36 35.11 6.48
CA LEU A 189 -5.40 34.22 5.96
C LEU A 189 -5.46 32.89 6.72
N LEU A 190 -4.34 32.43 7.28
CA LEU A 190 -4.23 31.12 7.93
C LEU A 190 -4.43 31.19 9.46
N ASP A 191 -4.10 32.34 10.07
CA ASP A 191 -4.13 32.52 11.53
C ASP A 191 -5.44 33.15 12.05
N GLY A 192 -6.41 33.40 11.16
CA GLY A 192 -7.70 34.01 11.51
C GLY A 192 -7.64 35.52 11.84
N SER A 193 -6.48 36.17 11.69
CA SER A 193 -6.29 37.61 11.93
C SER A 193 -6.87 38.49 10.82
N CYS A 194 -7.38 37.89 9.74
CA CYS A 194 -8.10 38.58 8.67
C CYS A 194 -9.25 39.44 9.21
N SER A 195 -10.03 38.93 10.17
CA SER A 195 -11.14 39.67 10.80
C SER A 195 -10.68 40.97 11.47
N LYS A 196 -9.54 40.95 12.15
CA LYS A 196 -8.91 42.11 12.80
C LYS A 196 -8.33 43.10 11.78
N SER A 197 -7.74 42.59 10.70
CA SER A 197 -7.18 43.42 9.63
C SER A 197 -8.28 44.18 8.87
N VAL A 198 -9.42 43.53 8.67
CA VAL A 198 -10.62 44.06 8.03
C VAL A 198 -11.29 45.13 8.89
N ALA A 199 -11.41 44.87 10.20
CA ALA A 199 -11.85 45.87 11.17
C ALA A 199 -10.92 47.10 11.19
N ARG A 200 -9.59 46.92 11.09
CA ARG A 200 -8.62 48.04 11.00
C ARG A 200 -8.72 48.84 9.70
N LEU A 201 -9.17 48.22 8.63
CA LEU A 201 -9.42 48.90 7.35
C LEU A 201 -10.77 49.63 7.33
N GLY A 202 -11.55 49.58 8.42
CA GLY A 202 -12.90 50.15 8.47
C GLY A 202 -13.88 49.45 7.53
N ILE A 203 -13.58 48.20 7.16
CA ILE A 203 -14.47 47.38 6.34
C ILE A 203 -15.24 46.48 7.31
N GLY A 204 -16.24 47.04 8.01
CA GLY A 204 -17.09 46.26 8.90
C GLY A 204 -18.09 45.37 8.15
N TRP A 205 -18.53 44.29 8.80
CA TRP A 205 -19.77 43.62 8.42
C TRP A 205 -20.90 44.66 8.46
N ALA A 206 -21.70 44.74 7.40
CA ALA A 206 -22.75 45.74 7.23
C ALA A 206 -22.32 47.22 7.01
N GLU A 207 -21.03 47.51 6.76
CA GLU A 207 -20.58 48.82 6.26
C GLU A 207 -20.44 48.85 4.74
N ALA A 208 -20.76 49.99 4.15
CA ALA A 208 -20.72 50.14 2.70
C ALA A 208 -19.26 50.27 2.23
N VAL A 209 -18.85 49.38 1.33
CA VAL A 209 -17.46 49.31 0.85
C VAL A 209 -17.16 50.57 0.06
N THR A 210 -16.17 51.35 0.49
CA THR A 210 -15.70 52.51 -0.28
C THR A 210 -14.40 52.18 -1.01
N LYS A 211 -14.27 52.59 -2.26
CA LYS A 211 -13.04 52.54 -3.05
C LYS A 211 -12.74 53.96 -3.50
N ASP A 212 -11.54 54.46 -3.19
CA ASP A 212 -11.11 55.82 -3.53
C ASP A 212 -12.10 56.91 -3.03
N GLY A 213 -12.69 56.68 -1.85
CA GLY A 213 -13.69 57.58 -1.24
C GLY A 213 -15.11 57.49 -1.82
N GLN A 214 -15.36 56.62 -2.80
CA GLN A 214 -16.68 56.41 -3.39
C GLN A 214 -17.29 55.07 -2.95
N LEU A 215 -18.58 55.08 -2.62
CA LEU A 215 -19.35 53.87 -2.25
C LEU A 215 -19.44 52.91 -3.44
N VAL A 216 -18.88 51.71 -3.28
CA VAL A 216 -18.92 50.62 -4.25
C VAL A 216 -19.92 49.58 -3.78
N GLY A 217 -21.18 49.74 -4.22
CA GLY A 217 -22.25 48.79 -4.01
C GLY A 217 -23.17 49.10 -2.82
N ASP A 218 -24.41 48.63 -2.92
CA ASP A 218 -25.52 48.96 -2.00
C ASP A 218 -25.91 47.78 -1.08
N ARG A 219 -25.09 46.71 -1.06
CA ARG A 219 -25.42 45.46 -0.38
C ARG A 219 -24.50 45.22 0.81
N ARG A 220 -25.11 45.13 1.99
CA ARG A 220 -24.47 44.73 3.24
C ARG A 220 -24.33 43.21 3.27
N ALA A 221 -23.09 42.71 3.28
CA ALA A 221 -22.85 41.28 3.47
C ALA A 221 -23.15 40.90 4.95
N THR A 222 -24.05 39.94 5.16
CA THR A 222 -24.45 39.46 6.50
C THR A 222 -23.80 38.12 6.87
N THR A 223 -23.34 37.34 5.88
CA THR A 223 -22.58 36.09 6.05
C THR A 223 -21.57 35.93 4.90
N GLY A 224 -20.41 35.30 5.15
CA GLY A 224 -19.39 35.07 4.12
C GLY A 224 -17.99 34.80 4.67
N TYR A 225 -17.00 34.62 3.79
CA TYR A 225 -15.58 34.57 4.15
C TYR A 225 -14.94 35.92 3.82
N CYS A 226 -14.16 36.46 4.74
CA CYS A 226 -13.41 37.67 4.47
C CYS A 226 -12.05 37.33 3.86
N VAL A 227 -11.73 37.93 2.73
CA VAL A 227 -10.44 37.74 2.07
C VAL A 227 -9.86 39.11 1.73
N THR A 228 -8.85 39.52 2.49
CA THR A 228 -8.00 40.66 2.10
C THR A 228 -6.75 40.11 1.42
N TRP A 229 -6.65 40.31 0.11
CA TRP A 229 -5.45 39.96 -0.67
C TRP A 229 -4.59 41.19 -0.90
N ARG A 230 -3.32 41.09 -0.51
CA ARG A 230 -2.30 42.08 -0.80
C ARG A 230 -1.61 41.72 -2.12
N ILE A 231 -1.47 42.71 -2.99
CA ILE A 231 -0.69 42.62 -4.23
C ILE A 231 0.81 42.38 -3.94
N PRO A 232 1.59 41.88 -4.92
CA PRO A 232 3.03 41.66 -4.75
C PRO A 232 3.73 42.91 -4.21
N PRO A 233 4.76 42.78 -3.35
CA PRO A 233 5.45 43.93 -2.76
C PRO A 233 5.88 44.99 -3.78
N GLU A 234 6.29 44.58 -4.97
CA GLU A 234 6.78 45.45 -6.05
C GLU A 234 5.67 46.28 -6.70
N GLN A 235 4.42 45.84 -6.58
CA GLN A 235 3.25 46.53 -7.13
C GLN A 235 2.55 47.43 -6.09
N ARG A 236 2.98 47.39 -4.83
CA ARG A 236 2.41 48.21 -3.77
C ARG A 236 2.85 49.65 -3.95
N LYS A 237 1.89 50.51 -4.26
CA LYS A 237 2.08 51.96 -4.18
C LYS A 237 1.58 52.42 -2.82
N PHE A 238 2.49 52.88 -1.98
CA PHE A 238 2.14 53.51 -0.72
C PHE A 238 1.99 55.01 -1.00
N GLN A 239 0.81 55.55 -0.70
CA GLN A 239 0.56 56.99 -0.65
C GLN A 239 0.75 57.48 0.78
#